data_AF-A0A1M7MPJ8-F1
#
_entry.id   AF-A0A1M7MPJ8-F1
#
_cell.length_a   1.000
_cell.length_b   1.000
_cell.length_c   1.000
_cell.angle_alpha   90.00
_cell.angle_beta   90.00
_cell.angle_gamma   90.00
#
_symmetry.space_group_name_H-M   'P 1'
#
loop_
_entity.id
_entity.type
_entity.pdbx_description
1 polymer ?
#
loop_
_entity_poly.entity_id
_entity_poly.type
_entity_poly.pdbx_seq_one_letter_code
_entity_poly.pdbx_strand_id
1 'polypeptide(L)'
;MKNYNILYKLLFFISILCLTFNSGEAQTGQEPAGDLSSLHYDGQHIGRTTIPANEELVLENIQGNAMEISAEIDPKDSNLIELDVLRSPNREEYTRIIIYKEKGFSDGLNYASKPGTARMPEDLLPLVTGEENEGKGRGTRESLISIESSYSSILPDVKVRAPETAPFLLEPGENVKLRVFIDKSVVEVFVNGKQVVAMRVYPGRDDSLGVSLSSRGKEAELISLDAWQMKNIYNTNEE
;
A
#
# COMPACT_ATOMS: atom_id res chain seq x y z
N MET A 1 -12.01 27.74 9.33
CA MET A 1 -11.89 27.59 7.87
C MET A 1 -10.43 27.27 7.60
N LYS A 2 -10.07 25.98 7.42
CA LYS A 2 -8.69 25.60 7.09
C LYS A 2 -8.36 26.23 5.74
N ASN A 3 -7.40 27.14 5.73
CA ASN A 3 -7.00 27.81 4.51
C ASN A 3 -6.01 26.90 3.77
N TYR A 4 -6.54 25.99 2.96
CA TYR A 4 -5.76 25.25 1.97
C TYR A 4 -5.39 26.22 0.86
N ASN A 5 -4.48 27.15 1.14
CA ASN A 5 -3.97 28.06 0.12
C ASN A 5 -3.42 27.21 -1.03
N ILE A 6 -4.04 27.31 -2.21
CA ILE A 6 -3.63 26.67 -3.47
C ILE A 6 -2.35 27.35 -4.02
N LEU A 7 -1.56 27.97 -3.14
CA LEU A 7 -0.30 28.63 -3.47
C LEU A 7 0.85 27.67 -3.14
N TYR A 8 1.25 26.94 -4.18
CA TYR A 8 2.53 26.26 -4.36
C TYR A 8 3.66 26.76 -3.45
N LYS A 9 4.01 26.00 -2.41
CA LYS A 9 5.33 25.93 -1.74
C LYS A 9 5.20 25.19 -0.40
N LEU A 10 5.04 23.87 -0.46
CA LEU A 10 5.52 22.98 0.60
C LEU A 10 5.78 21.64 -0.10
N LEU A 11 7.07 21.42 -0.34
CA LEU A 11 7.73 20.18 -0.75
C LEU A 11 7.05 19.25 -1.75
N PHE A 12 7.57 19.38 -2.96
CA PHE A 12 7.62 18.37 -4.00
C PHE A 12 8.72 17.31 -3.75
N PHE A 13 9.08 17.01 -2.49
CA PHE A 13 10.42 16.48 -2.18
C PHE A 13 10.48 15.18 -1.36
N ILE A 14 9.47 14.32 -1.45
CA ILE A 14 9.71 12.86 -1.32
C ILE A 14 9.69 12.17 -2.69
N SER A 15 9.27 12.87 -3.75
CA SER A 15 9.29 12.37 -5.13
C SER A 15 10.66 12.48 -5.82
N ILE A 16 11.77 12.21 -5.12
CA ILE A 16 12.94 11.65 -5.82
C ILE A 16 12.74 10.15 -5.72
N LEU A 17 12.12 9.60 -6.75
CA LEU A 17 11.98 8.17 -6.92
C LEU A 17 13.36 7.58 -7.16
N CYS A 18 13.88 6.76 -6.23
CA CYS A 18 15.05 5.95 -6.55
C CYS A 18 14.57 4.77 -7.40
N LEU A 19 14.90 4.80 -8.70
CA LEU A 19 14.62 3.71 -9.63
C LEU A 19 15.77 2.70 -9.56
N THR A 20 15.51 1.55 -8.93
CA THR A 20 16.46 0.44 -8.92
C THR A 20 16.15 -0.49 -10.08
N PHE A 21 17.09 -0.69 -11.00
CA PHE A 21 16.96 -1.67 -12.07
C PHE A 21 17.58 -2.98 -11.63
N ASN A 22 16.79 -4.05 -11.53
CA ASN A 22 17.31 -5.37 -11.19
C ASN A 22 17.54 -6.16 -12.48
N SER A 23 18.80 -6.38 -12.89
CA SER A 23 19.11 -6.95 -14.22
C SER A 23 18.62 -8.38 -14.46
N GLY A 24 18.08 -9.07 -13.44
CA GLY A 24 17.50 -10.41 -13.53
C GLY A 24 15.96 -10.46 -13.62
N GLU A 25 15.27 -9.36 -13.32
CA GLU A 25 13.81 -9.24 -13.33
C GLU A 25 13.46 -7.97 -14.10
N ALA A 26 12.56 -8.01 -15.08
CA ALA A 26 12.18 -6.81 -15.85
C ALA A 26 11.31 -5.83 -15.02
N GLN A 27 11.75 -5.48 -13.81
CA GLN A 27 11.05 -4.64 -12.85
C GLN A 27 11.96 -3.51 -12.37
N THR A 28 11.37 -2.33 -12.25
CA THR A 28 12.00 -1.15 -11.63
C THR A 28 11.46 -1.01 -10.21
N GLY A 29 12.34 -1.00 -9.22
CA GLY A 29 11.98 -0.68 -7.84
C GLY A 29 11.73 0.82 -7.66
N GLN A 30 10.90 1.14 -6.67
CA GLN A 30 10.50 2.50 -6.31
C GLN A 30 10.61 2.67 -4.80
N GLU A 31 11.53 3.54 -4.37
CA GLU A 31 11.77 3.82 -2.95
C GLU A 31 11.89 5.32 -2.67
N PRO A 32 11.62 5.76 -1.43
CA PRO A 32 11.89 7.12 -0.99
C PRO A 32 13.37 7.47 -1.17
N ALA A 33 13.66 8.67 -1.67
CA ALA A 33 15.05 9.08 -1.82
C ALA A 33 15.73 9.39 -0.50
N GLY A 34 16.90 8.78 -0.33
CA GLY A 34 17.84 9.10 0.72
C GLY A 34 17.37 8.67 2.10
N ASP A 35 18.16 9.05 3.08
CA ASP A 35 17.88 8.77 4.48
C ASP A 35 17.07 9.91 5.10
N LEU A 36 15.80 9.64 5.42
CA LEU A 36 14.88 10.58 6.05
C LEU A 36 14.90 10.48 7.58
N SER A 37 15.72 9.60 8.18
CA SER A 37 15.76 9.38 9.63
C SER A 37 16.16 10.62 10.43
N SER A 38 16.89 11.57 9.82
CA SER A 38 17.21 12.85 10.46
C SER A 38 15.97 13.73 10.76
N LEU A 39 14.89 13.53 10.00
CA LEU A 39 13.62 14.24 10.13
C LEU A 39 12.68 13.60 11.15
N HIS A 40 12.96 12.36 11.56
CA HIS A 40 12.14 11.62 12.52
C HIS A 40 12.21 12.24 13.92
N TYR A 41 11.08 12.26 14.60
CA TYR A 41 10.95 12.47 16.04
C TYR A 41 9.70 11.76 16.57
N ASP A 42 9.58 11.66 17.90
CA ASP A 42 8.45 11.02 18.59
C ASP A 42 8.08 9.64 18.02
N GLY A 43 9.11 8.80 17.83
CA GLY A 43 8.95 7.45 17.30
C GLY A 43 8.08 6.57 18.19
N GLN A 44 7.14 5.88 17.57
CA GLN A 44 6.26 4.92 18.20
C GLN A 44 6.36 3.57 17.50
N HIS A 45 6.17 2.51 18.26
CA HIS A 45 6.24 1.14 17.77
C HIS A 45 5.02 0.33 18.22
N ILE A 46 4.47 -0.45 17.30
CA ILE A 46 3.48 -1.49 17.55
C ILE A 46 4.10 -2.81 17.10
N GLY A 47 4.19 -3.75 18.03
CA GLY A 47 4.68 -5.10 17.74
C GLY A 47 3.62 -5.96 17.06
N ARG A 48 3.91 -7.27 17.00
CA ARG A 48 3.04 -8.25 16.36
C ARG A 48 1.62 -8.21 16.95
N THR A 49 0.62 -7.99 16.09
CA THR A 49 -0.80 -7.87 16.47
C THR A 49 -1.69 -8.50 15.40
N THR A 50 -2.72 -9.23 15.81
CA THR A 50 -3.71 -9.78 14.88
C THR A 50 -4.61 -8.68 14.33
N ILE A 51 -4.78 -8.64 13.00
CA ILE A 51 -5.79 -7.80 12.33
C ILE A 51 -7.04 -8.67 12.14
N PRO A 52 -8.13 -8.42 12.89
CA PRO A 52 -9.31 -9.27 12.87
C PRO A 52 -10.01 -9.26 11.50
N ALA A 53 -10.65 -10.38 11.18
CA ALA A 53 -11.40 -10.51 9.93
C ALA A 53 -12.67 -9.66 9.98
N ASN A 54 -12.83 -8.78 8.99
CA ASN A 54 -14.00 -7.91 8.78
C ASN A 54 -14.22 -6.82 9.84
N GLU A 55 -13.24 -6.59 10.71
CA GLU A 55 -13.30 -5.60 11.79
C GLU A 55 -12.16 -4.59 11.65
N GLU A 56 -12.39 -3.37 12.14
CA GLU A 56 -11.40 -2.30 12.17
C GLU A 56 -10.59 -2.38 13.47
N LEU A 57 -9.26 -2.46 13.33
CA LEU A 57 -8.29 -2.28 14.41
C LEU A 57 -7.78 -0.84 14.38
N VAL A 58 -8.27 0.00 15.31
CA VAL A 58 -7.81 1.39 15.46
C VAL A 58 -6.49 1.41 16.24
N LEU A 59 -5.49 2.11 15.71
CA LEU A 59 -4.18 2.25 16.34
C LEU A 59 -4.16 3.50 17.22
N GLU A 60 -4.59 3.36 18.49
CA GLU A 60 -4.84 4.50 19.38
C GLU A 60 -3.63 5.43 19.58
N ASN A 61 -2.42 4.89 19.55
CA ASN A 61 -1.20 5.66 19.79
C ASN A 61 -0.72 6.39 18.53
N ILE A 62 -1.04 5.87 17.34
CA ILE A 62 -0.49 6.34 16.06
C ILE A 62 -1.41 7.42 15.49
N GLN A 63 -0.98 8.68 15.62
CA GLN A 63 -1.74 9.83 15.15
C GLN A 63 -0.82 10.91 14.57
N GLY A 64 -1.25 11.58 13.51
CA GLY A 64 -0.50 12.70 12.93
C GLY A 64 -0.98 13.09 11.54
N ASN A 65 -0.64 14.30 11.12
CA ASN A 65 -0.84 14.78 9.74
C ASN A 65 0.48 15.13 9.04
N ALA A 66 1.62 14.92 9.70
CA ALA A 66 2.96 15.08 9.16
C ALA A 66 3.84 13.96 9.72
N MET A 67 3.79 12.77 9.11
CA MET A 67 4.38 11.56 9.67
C MET A 67 4.81 10.55 8.60
N GLU A 68 5.74 9.67 8.97
CA GLU A 68 6.08 8.45 8.24
C GLU A 68 5.56 7.23 9.02
N ILE A 69 5.00 6.25 8.31
CA ILE A 69 4.60 4.94 8.85
C ILE A 69 5.33 3.86 8.06
N SER A 70 6.03 2.96 8.75
CA SER A 70 6.64 1.75 8.20
C SER A 70 5.94 0.54 8.79
N ALA A 71 5.18 -0.20 7.97
CA ALA A 71 4.41 -1.36 8.43
C ALA A 71 4.81 -2.62 7.67
N GLU A 72 4.95 -3.74 8.39
CA GLU A 72 5.11 -5.07 7.83
C GLU A 72 3.90 -5.92 8.22
N ILE A 73 3.20 -6.46 7.23
CA ILE A 73 1.93 -7.17 7.40
C ILE A 73 2.03 -8.51 6.68
N ASP A 74 1.75 -9.60 7.38
CA ASP A 74 1.48 -10.90 6.77
C ASP A 74 -0.02 -10.95 6.38
N PRO A 75 -0.35 -10.97 5.08
CA PRO A 75 -1.74 -11.07 4.63
C PRO A 75 -2.40 -12.40 4.99
N LYS A 76 -1.64 -13.45 5.36
CA LYS A 76 -2.15 -14.81 5.54
C LYS A 76 -3.02 -15.21 4.34
N ASP A 77 -4.24 -15.66 4.61
CA ASP A 77 -5.26 -16.00 3.61
C ASP A 77 -6.23 -14.85 3.30
N SER A 78 -5.97 -13.64 3.81
CA SER A 78 -6.77 -12.47 3.49
C SER A 78 -6.57 -12.05 2.04
N ASN A 79 -7.70 -11.77 1.39
CA ASN A 79 -7.69 -11.25 0.02
C ASN A 79 -7.44 -9.74 -0.02
N LEU A 80 -7.64 -9.04 1.10
CA LEU A 80 -7.67 -7.59 1.15
C LEU A 80 -7.23 -7.10 2.53
N ILE A 81 -6.19 -6.26 2.54
CA ILE A 81 -5.77 -5.48 3.70
C ILE A 81 -6.06 -4.01 3.41
N GLU A 82 -6.61 -3.31 4.40
CA GLU A 82 -6.98 -1.90 4.33
C GLU A 82 -6.25 -1.15 5.46
N LEU A 83 -5.53 -0.10 5.10
CA LEU A 83 -4.91 0.86 6.01
C LEU A 83 -5.58 2.22 5.78
N ASP A 84 -6.30 2.72 6.78
CA ASP A 84 -6.87 4.06 6.76
C ASP A 84 -5.92 5.03 7.47
N VAL A 85 -5.63 6.15 6.83
CA VAL A 85 -4.83 7.26 7.39
C VAL A 85 -5.64 8.56 7.39
N LEU A 86 -5.23 9.52 8.22
CA LEU A 86 -5.99 10.77 8.42
C LEU A 86 -7.45 10.46 8.81
N ARG A 87 -7.63 9.44 9.64
CA ARG A 87 -8.92 8.90 10.05
C ARG A 87 -9.47 9.69 11.23
N SER A 88 -10.69 10.21 11.13
CA SER A 88 -11.38 10.86 12.27
C SER A 88 -11.84 9.82 13.31
N PRO A 89 -12.12 10.22 14.57
CA PRO A 89 -12.45 9.28 15.65
C PRO A 89 -13.65 8.36 15.38
N ASN A 90 -14.63 8.82 14.60
CA ASN A 90 -15.80 8.04 14.21
C ASN A 90 -15.77 7.57 12.75
N ARG A 91 -14.60 7.63 12.09
CA ARG A 91 -14.40 7.25 10.69
C ARG A 91 -15.31 8.02 9.71
N GLU A 92 -15.59 9.28 10.04
CA GLU A 92 -16.33 10.23 9.18
C GLU A 92 -15.45 10.75 8.03
N GLU A 93 -14.15 10.89 8.29
CA GLU A 93 -13.12 11.19 7.30
C GLU A 93 -12.02 10.16 7.40
N TYR A 94 -11.50 9.70 6.26
CA TYR A 94 -10.32 8.84 6.16
C TYR A 94 -9.83 8.77 4.71
N THR A 95 -8.52 8.57 4.54
CA THR A 95 -7.92 8.22 3.25
C THR A 95 -7.59 6.74 3.27
N ARG A 96 -8.13 5.99 2.30
CA ARG A 96 -8.03 4.54 2.29
C ARG A 96 -6.87 4.09 1.43
N ILE A 97 -6.04 3.21 1.96
CA ILE A 97 -4.98 2.49 1.25
C ILE A 97 -5.34 1.01 1.26
N ILE A 98 -5.47 0.39 0.10
CA ILE A 98 -5.95 -1.00 -0.04
C ILE A 98 -4.91 -1.83 -0.76
N ILE A 99 -4.62 -3.00 -0.21
CA ILE A 99 -3.84 -4.05 -0.88
C ILE A 99 -4.77 -5.19 -1.23
N TYR A 100 -4.92 -5.45 -2.53
CA TYR A 100 -5.65 -6.59 -3.06
C TYR A 100 -4.67 -7.72 -3.41
N LYS A 101 -4.64 -8.77 -2.59
CA LYS A 101 -3.77 -9.93 -2.80
C LYS A 101 -4.24 -10.73 -4.02
N GLU A 102 -3.36 -10.85 -5.02
CA GLU A 102 -3.55 -11.68 -6.23
C GLU A 102 -4.80 -11.32 -7.07
N LYS A 103 -5.24 -10.05 -7.04
CA LYS A 103 -6.41 -9.57 -7.81
C LYS A 103 -6.05 -8.78 -9.07
N GLY A 104 -4.77 -8.61 -9.36
CA GLY A 104 -4.26 -8.01 -10.58
C GLY A 104 -4.30 -8.97 -11.77
N PHE A 105 -3.58 -8.60 -12.83
CA PHE A 105 -3.45 -9.43 -14.01
C PHE A 105 -2.65 -10.69 -13.66
N SER A 106 -3.01 -11.80 -14.31
CA SER A 106 -2.15 -12.99 -14.33
C SER A 106 -1.10 -12.82 -15.41
N ASP A 107 0.05 -13.49 -15.28
CA ASP A 107 1.11 -13.61 -16.31
C ASP A 107 0.64 -14.23 -17.64
N GLY A 108 -0.66 -14.54 -17.75
CA GLY A 108 -1.29 -15.11 -18.93
C GLY A 108 -1.08 -16.61 -19.01
N LEU A 109 -1.41 -17.17 -20.17
CA LEU A 109 -1.07 -18.55 -20.49
C LEU A 109 0.30 -18.55 -21.18
N ASN A 110 1.25 -19.31 -20.65
CA ASN A 110 2.48 -19.64 -21.37
C ASN A 110 2.14 -20.50 -22.58
N TYR A 111 1.91 -19.88 -23.74
CA TYR A 111 1.71 -20.56 -25.01
C TYR A 111 3.06 -21.11 -25.51
N ALA A 112 3.48 -22.25 -24.98
CA ALA A 112 4.57 -23.02 -25.58
C ALA A 112 3.95 -24.01 -26.57
N SER A 113 4.24 -23.91 -27.87
CA SER A 113 3.82 -24.91 -28.87
C SER A 113 4.66 -26.20 -28.74
N LYS A 114 4.30 -27.04 -27.77
CA LYS A 114 4.83 -28.39 -27.58
C LYS A 114 3.80 -29.44 -28.06
N PRO A 115 4.21 -30.66 -28.45
CA PRO A 115 3.29 -31.78 -28.60
C PRO A 115 2.41 -31.90 -27.34
N GLY A 116 1.09 -32.00 -27.48
CA GLY A 116 0.14 -32.02 -26.34
C GLY A 116 -0.54 -30.69 -25.99
N THR A 117 -0.29 -29.60 -26.72
CA THR A 117 -0.94 -28.28 -26.45
C THR A 117 -2.35 -28.13 -27.01
N ALA A 118 -2.84 -29.12 -27.76
CA ALA A 118 -4.26 -29.21 -28.07
C ALA A 118 -5.04 -29.34 -26.74
N ARG A 119 -6.16 -28.63 -26.59
CA ARG A 119 -7.04 -28.79 -25.43
C ARG A 119 -7.57 -30.23 -25.40
N MET A 120 -6.89 -31.09 -24.64
CA MET A 120 -7.40 -32.38 -24.21
C MET A 120 -7.89 -32.23 -22.76
N PRO A 121 -9.01 -32.87 -22.39
CA PRO A 121 -9.40 -33.03 -21.00
C PRO A 121 -8.22 -33.54 -20.14
N GLU A 122 -8.03 -32.98 -18.95
CA GLU A 122 -6.85 -33.25 -18.10
C GLU A 122 -6.69 -34.73 -17.72
N ASP A 123 -7.80 -35.47 -17.69
CA ASP A 123 -7.88 -36.92 -17.45
C ASP A 123 -7.41 -37.77 -18.65
N LEU A 124 -7.38 -37.20 -19.86
CA LEU A 124 -6.98 -37.90 -21.08
C LEU A 124 -5.52 -37.65 -21.48
N LEU A 125 -4.86 -36.65 -20.90
CA LEU A 125 -3.45 -36.31 -21.19
C LEU A 125 -2.49 -37.48 -20.91
N PRO A 126 -2.50 -38.10 -19.71
CA PRO A 126 -1.57 -39.20 -19.39
C PRO A 126 -1.77 -40.43 -20.29
N LEU A 127 -3.00 -40.65 -20.77
CA LEU A 127 -3.34 -41.77 -21.64
C LEU A 127 -2.81 -41.61 -23.07
N VAL A 128 -2.51 -40.38 -23.50
CA VAL A 128 -2.09 -40.08 -24.87
C VAL A 128 -0.61 -39.69 -24.96
N THR A 129 -0.09 -38.97 -23.97
CA THR A 129 1.31 -38.51 -23.97
C THR A 129 2.22 -39.39 -23.13
N GLY A 130 1.67 -40.16 -22.18
CA GLY A 130 2.45 -40.90 -21.19
C GLY A 130 3.13 -40.01 -20.13
N GLU A 131 2.85 -38.71 -20.14
CA GLU A 131 3.39 -37.74 -19.18
C GLU A 131 2.44 -37.60 -17.98
N GLU A 132 2.99 -37.61 -16.77
CA GLU A 132 2.21 -37.28 -15.57
C GLU A 132 1.81 -35.80 -15.64
N ASN A 133 0.56 -35.53 -15.24
CA ASN A 133 0.02 -34.19 -15.27
C ASN A 133 0.65 -33.40 -14.11
N GLU A 134 1.81 -32.78 -14.36
CA GLU A 134 2.36 -31.74 -13.49
C GLU A 134 1.38 -30.58 -13.52
N GLY A 135 0.39 -30.61 -12.62
CA GLY A 135 -0.71 -29.66 -12.59
C GLY A 135 -0.16 -28.25 -12.80
N LYS A 136 -0.71 -27.54 -13.81
CA LYS A 136 -0.25 -26.19 -14.13
C LYS A 136 -0.20 -25.40 -12.84
N GLY A 137 1.02 -25.03 -12.41
CA GLY A 137 1.18 -24.12 -11.28
C GLY A 137 0.24 -22.94 -11.48
N ARG A 138 -0.52 -22.56 -10.45
CA ARG A 138 -1.30 -21.33 -10.52
C ARG A 138 -0.33 -20.24 -10.94
N GLY A 139 -0.52 -19.68 -12.14
CA GLY A 139 0.29 -18.57 -12.60
C GLY A 139 0.25 -17.48 -11.52
N THR A 140 1.41 -16.91 -11.23
CA THR A 140 1.52 -15.76 -10.34
C THR A 140 0.56 -14.68 -10.83
N ARG A 141 -0.29 -14.21 -9.92
CA ARG A 141 -1.20 -13.10 -10.17
C ARG A 141 -0.64 -11.90 -9.45
N GLU A 142 -0.56 -10.78 -10.14
CA GLU A 142 -0.16 -9.52 -9.51
C GLU A 142 -1.12 -9.20 -8.36
N SER A 143 -0.57 -8.57 -7.34
CA SER A 143 -1.37 -7.87 -6.33
C SER A 143 -1.57 -6.43 -6.77
N LEU A 144 -2.58 -5.76 -6.23
CA LEU A 144 -2.85 -4.35 -6.53
C LEU A 144 -2.74 -3.53 -5.26
N ILE A 145 -2.12 -2.36 -5.34
CA ILE A 145 -2.25 -1.30 -4.34
C ILE A 145 -3.20 -0.24 -4.88
N SER A 146 -4.10 0.26 -4.04
CA SER A 146 -5.03 1.34 -4.38
C SER A 146 -5.08 2.39 -3.28
N ILE A 147 -5.07 3.68 -3.63
CA ILE A 147 -5.32 4.79 -2.71
C ILE A 147 -6.58 5.55 -3.13
N GLU A 148 -7.48 5.80 -2.17
CA GLU A 148 -8.82 6.37 -2.41
C GLU A 148 -9.09 7.58 -1.52
N SER A 149 -9.69 8.63 -2.10
CA SER A 149 -10.05 9.89 -1.42
C SER A 149 -11.56 10.11 -1.25
N SER A 150 -12.39 9.12 -1.56
CA SER A 150 -13.86 9.22 -1.55
C SER A 150 -14.44 9.64 -0.20
N TYR A 151 -13.77 9.30 0.91
CA TYR A 151 -14.12 9.68 2.27
C TYR A 151 -13.08 10.60 2.92
N SER A 152 -12.16 11.18 2.15
CA SER A 152 -11.04 11.95 2.72
C SER A 152 -11.44 13.33 3.25
N SER A 153 -12.63 13.81 2.92
CA SER A 153 -13.10 15.14 3.33
C SER A 153 -14.63 15.21 3.38
N ILE A 154 -15.16 15.93 4.38
CA ILE A 154 -16.57 16.33 4.47
C ILE A 154 -16.84 17.72 3.88
N LEU A 155 -15.80 18.44 3.45
CA LEU A 155 -15.96 19.81 2.95
C LEU A 155 -16.64 19.82 1.58
N PRO A 156 -17.65 20.69 1.36
CA PRO A 156 -18.45 20.69 0.13
C PRO A 156 -17.70 21.17 -1.12
N ASP A 157 -16.60 21.90 -0.94
CA ASP A 157 -15.78 22.49 -2.00
C ASP A 157 -14.58 21.60 -2.39
N VAL A 158 -14.33 20.52 -1.65
CA VAL A 158 -13.26 19.56 -1.98
C VAL A 158 -13.68 18.67 -3.14
N LYS A 159 -12.86 18.66 -4.19
CA LYS A 159 -13.05 17.77 -5.35
C LYS A 159 -12.36 16.43 -5.12
N VAL A 160 -13.17 15.37 -5.02
CA VAL A 160 -12.69 13.99 -4.94
C VAL A 160 -11.97 13.60 -6.23
N ARG A 161 -10.87 12.84 -6.10
CA ARG A 161 -10.17 12.23 -7.24
C ARG A 161 -10.56 10.77 -7.38
N ALA A 162 -10.51 10.26 -8.62
CA ALA A 162 -10.60 8.83 -8.84
C ALA A 162 -9.47 8.11 -8.07
N PRO A 163 -9.72 6.89 -7.57
CA PRO A 163 -8.67 6.05 -7.02
C PRO A 163 -7.46 5.95 -7.94
N GLU A 164 -6.28 5.94 -7.33
CA GLU A 164 -5.05 5.56 -8.02
C GLU A 164 -4.74 4.11 -7.66
N THR A 165 -4.60 3.26 -8.67
CA THR A 165 -4.36 1.82 -8.49
C THR A 165 -3.18 1.40 -9.34
N ALA A 166 -2.26 0.62 -8.77
CA ALA A 166 -1.10 0.11 -9.46
C ALA A 166 -0.83 -1.37 -9.13
N PRO A 167 -0.37 -2.17 -10.09
CA PRO A 167 0.03 -3.54 -9.83
C PRO A 167 1.40 -3.61 -9.17
N PHE A 168 1.62 -4.67 -8.39
CA PHE A 168 2.93 -5.08 -7.91
C PHE A 168 2.95 -6.60 -7.71
N LEU A 169 4.11 -7.22 -7.88
CA LEU A 169 4.28 -8.64 -7.62
C LEU A 169 4.50 -8.87 -6.12
N LEU A 170 3.69 -9.75 -5.53
CA LEU A 170 3.90 -10.23 -4.16
C LEU A 170 4.24 -11.72 -4.25
N GLU A 171 5.44 -12.09 -3.85
CA GLU A 171 5.91 -13.47 -3.93
C GLU A 171 5.14 -14.38 -2.94
N PRO A 172 5.04 -15.70 -3.21
CA PRO A 172 4.40 -16.62 -2.30
C PRO A 172 5.03 -16.58 -0.89
N GLY A 173 4.23 -16.23 0.11
CA GLY A 173 4.68 -16.09 1.50
C GLY A 173 5.44 -14.79 1.80
N GLU A 174 5.54 -13.86 0.85
CA GLU A 174 6.11 -12.53 1.09
C GLU A 174 5.14 -11.67 1.92
N ASN A 175 5.69 -10.98 2.92
CA ASN A 175 4.95 -9.99 3.68
C ASN A 175 4.78 -8.71 2.86
N VAL A 176 3.67 -8.01 3.10
CA VAL A 176 3.46 -6.66 2.58
C VAL A 176 4.21 -5.67 3.45
N LYS A 177 5.16 -4.95 2.86
CA LYS A 177 5.92 -3.87 3.49
C LYS A 177 5.45 -2.54 2.95
N LEU A 178 4.82 -1.73 3.78
CA LEU A 178 4.36 -0.40 3.44
C LEU A 178 5.26 0.66 4.05
N ARG A 179 5.62 1.67 3.26
CA ARG A 179 6.11 2.96 3.76
C ARG A 179 5.14 4.04 3.32
N VAL A 180 4.46 4.66 4.28
CA VAL A 180 3.46 5.69 4.05
C VAL A 180 3.99 7.01 4.55
N PHE A 181 4.00 8.02 3.68
CA PHE A 181 4.32 9.40 4.04
C PHE A 181 3.07 10.24 4.00
N ILE A 182 2.82 10.95 5.09
CA ILE A 182 1.72 11.89 5.24
C ILE A 182 2.36 13.26 5.42
N ASP A 183 2.13 14.19 4.50
CA ASP A 183 2.49 15.60 4.65
C ASP A 183 1.26 16.47 4.36
N LYS A 184 0.49 16.69 5.42
CA LYS A 184 -0.74 17.47 5.51
C LYS A 184 -1.79 17.05 4.48
N SER A 185 -1.64 17.54 3.25
CA SER A 185 -2.56 17.32 2.14
C SER A 185 -2.06 16.31 1.10
N VAL A 186 -0.94 15.65 1.36
CA VAL A 186 -0.34 14.65 0.46
C VAL A 186 -0.14 13.36 1.23
N VAL A 187 -0.49 12.25 0.58
CA VAL A 187 -0.22 10.88 1.06
C VAL A 187 0.51 10.15 -0.06
N GLU A 188 1.71 9.65 0.22
CA GLU A 188 2.51 8.81 -0.68
C GLU A 188 2.71 7.44 -0.05
N VAL A 189 2.50 6.36 -0.80
CA VAL A 189 2.56 4.98 -0.29
C VAL A 189 3.47 4.14 -1.17
N PHE A 190 4.53 3.62 -0.59
CA PHE A 190 5.45 2.68 -1.21
C PHE A 190 5.13 1.28 -0.71
N VAL A 191 5.06 0.31 -1.62
CA VAL A 191 4.83 -1.10 -1.30
C VAL A 191 5.98 -1.96 -1.79
N ASN A 192 6.57 -2.73 -0.87
CA ASN A 192 7.65 -3.70 -1.07
C ASN A 192 8.87 -3.16 -1.85
N GLY A 193 9.08 -1.83 -1.90
CA GLY A 193 10.09 -1.20 -2.77
C GLY A 193 9.84 -1.43 -4.27
N LYS A 194 8.66 -1.90 -4.66
CA LYS A 194 8.28 -2.27 -6.03
C LYS A 194 7.42 -1.21 -6.71
N GLN A 195 6.47 -0.64 -5.98
CA GLN A 195 5.49 0.30 -6.53
C GLN A 195 5.18 1.44 -5.55
N VAL A 196 4.84 2.60 -6.10
CA VAL A 196 4.33 3.74 -5.34
C VAL A 196 2.94 4.16 -5.86
N VAL A 197 2.09 4.65 -4.96
CA VAL A 197 0.88 5.42 -5.31
C VAL A 197 0.83 6.70 -4.48
N ALA A 198 0.33 7.79 -5.04
CA ALA A 198 0.30 9.07 -4.35
C ALA A 198 -1.00 9.84 -4.58
N MET A 199 -1.53 10.49 -3.55
CA MET A 199 -2.77 11.24 -3.66
C MET A 199 -2.74 12.52 -2.82
N ARG A 200 -3.45 13.54 -3.33
CA ARG A 200 -3.77 14.73 -2.53
C ARG A 200 -5.11 14.56 -1.84
N VAL A 201 -5.16 14.92 -0.56
CA VAL A 201 -6.33 14.78 0.32
C VAL A 201 -6.49 16.03 1.18
N TYR A 202 -7.71 16.34 1.60
CA TYR A 202 -8.02 17.59 2.31
C TYR A 202 -9.01 17.40 3.47
N PRO A 203 -8.63 16.69 4.56
CA PRO A 203 -9.53 16.46 5.69
C PRO A 203 -10.06 17.76 6.29
N GLY A 204 -11.38 17.90 6.33
CA GLY A 204 -12.07 19.07 6.88
C GLY A 204 -11.90 19.21 8.39
N ARG A 205 -11.81 18.09 9.12
CA ARG A 205 -11.73 18.09 10.57
C ARG A 205 -10.30 18.18 11.08
N ASP A 206 -10.11 18.82 12.23
CA ASP A 206 -8.79 18.96 12.86
C ASP A 206 -8.35 17.67 13.59
N ASP A 207 -9.30 16.79 13.92
CA ASP A 207 -9.09 15.52 14.61
C ASP A 207 -8.99 14.31 13.65
N SER A 208 -8.93 14.54 12.34
CA SER A 208 -8.66 13.52 11.31
C SER A 208 -7.18 13.17 11.27
N LEU A 209 -6.69 12.57 12.35
CA LEU A 209 -5.26 12.30 12.60
C LEU A 209 -4.97 10.80 12.81
N GLY A 210 -5.99 9.98 12.99
CA GLY A 210 -5.81 8.57 13.36
C GLY A 210 -5.38 7.67 12.21
N VAL A 211 -4.97 6.47 12.60
CA VAL A 211 -4.63 5.37 11.70
C VAL A 211 -5.38 4.12 12.13
N SER A 212 -5.87 3.34 11.18
CA SER A 212 -6.47 2.03 11.47
C SER A 212 -6.16 1.00 10.39
N LEU A 213 -6.21 -0.27 10.79
CA LEU A 213 -6.00 -1.43 9.93
C LEU A 213 -7.27 -2.27 9.90
N SER A 214 -7.58 -2.88 8.77
CA SER A 214 -8.59 -3.92 8.69
C SER A 214 -8.27 -4.96 7.63
N SER A 215 -8.91 -6.12 7.75
CA SER A 215 -8.76 -7.23 6.81
C SER A 215 -10.15 -7.72 6.39
N ARG A 216 -10.32 -8.24 5.16
CA ARG A 216 -11.63 -8.73 4.69
C ARG A 216 -11.63 -10.22 4.37
N GLY A 217 -12.66 -10.90 4.84
CA GLY A 217 -12.88 -12.33 4.66
C GLY A 217 -12.08 -13.22 5.60
N LYS A 218 -10.81 -12.91 5.85
CA LYS A 218 -9.92 -13.61 6.79
C LYS A 218 -9.12 -12.62 7.63
N GLU A 219 -8.55 -13.11 8.73
CA GLU A 219 -7.61 -12.32 9.52
C GLU A 219 -6.29 -12.12 8.77
N ALA A 220 -5.57 -11.08 9.13
CA ALA A 220 -4.17 -10.85 8.75
C ALA A 220 -3.35 -10.65 10.03
N GLU A 221 -2.04 -10.54 9.91
CA GLU A 221 -1.17 -10.25 11.05
C GLU A 221 -0.30 -9.05 10.75
N LEU A 222 -0.40 -8.03 11.60
CA LEU A 222 0.61 -6.98 11.65
C LEU A 222 1.85 -7.59 12.32
N ILE A 223 2.98 -7.63 11.63
CA ILE A 223 4.25 -8.12 12.18
C ILE A 223 4.92 -7.02 13.01
N SER A 224 4.97 -5.81 12.45
CA SER A 224 5.48 -4.61 13.10
C SER A 224 4.95 -3.35 12.42
N LEU A 225 4.78 -2.28 13.19
CA LEU A 225 4.55 -0.94 12.67
C LEU A 225 5.37 0.05 13.47
N ASP A 226 6.20 0.81 12.76
CA ASP A 226 6.91 1.96 13.30
C ASP A 226 6.32 3.23 12.70
N ALA A 227 6.17 4.26 13.51
CA ALA A 227 5.65 5.54 13.07
C ALA A 227 6.45 6.69 13.68
N TRP A 228 6.76 7.70 12.88
CA TRP A 228 7.51 8.88 13.30
C TRP A 228 6.82 10.15 12.84
N GLN A 229 6.79 11.16 13.70
CA GLN A 229 6.45 12.50 13.26
C GLN A 229 7.61 13.06 12.42
N MET A 230 7.27 13.91 11.44
CA MET A 230 8.25 14.45 10.48
C MET A 230 8.50 15.95 10.71
N LYS A 231 9.77 16.32 10.85
CA LYS A 231 10.17 17.74 10.98
C LYS A 231 9.96 18.50 9.67
N ASN A 232 9.73 19.80 9.79
CA ASN A 232 9.77 20.70 8.64
C ASN A 232 11.23 20.89 8.17
N ILE A 233 11.49 20.69 6.88
CA ILE A 233 12.85 20.81 6.31
C ILE A 233 13.29 22.27 6.08
N TYR A 234 12.38 23.24 6.13
CA TYR A 234 12.69 24.66 5.90
C TYR A 234 13.05 25.41 7.17
N ASN A 235 12.90 24.79 8.34
CA ASN A 235 13.36 25.38 9.59
C ASN A 235 14.87 25.12 9.74
N THR A 236 15.66 25.79 8.90
CA THR A 236 17.03 26.13 9.27
C THR A 236 16.89 27.28 10.26
N ASN A 237 17.25 27.05 11.52
CA ASN A 237 17.32 28.12 12.50
C ASN A 237 18.34 29.14 12.00
N GLU A 238 17.89 30.30 11.51
CA GLU A 238 18.67 31.53 11.63
C GLU A 238 18.43 32.04 13.04
N GLU A 239 19.52 32.17 13.79
CA GLU A 239 19.58 32.81 15.12
C GLU A 239 19.14 34.27 15.08
#